data_AF-X1PQN6-F1
#
_entry.id   AF-X1PQN6-F1
#
_cell.length_a   1.000
_cell.length_b   1.000
_cell.length_c   1.000
_cell.angle_alpha   90.00
_cell.angle_beta   90.00
_cell.angle_gamma   90.00
#
_symmetry.space_group_name_H-M   'P 1'
#
loop_
_entity.id
_entity.type
_entity.pdbx_description
1 polymer ?
#
loop_
_entity_poly.entity_id
_entity_poly.type
_entity_poly.pdbx_seq_one_letter_code
_entity_poly.pdbx_strand_id
1 'polypeptide(L)'
;GLNSPFNIEHSLKLGPLSIFLERLSGAFFFDIGNAWESSSSSSGNSVNINAEINEINSIWQDFKSSIGAELKADFNYQYDLPFTIRLGAAKALTDPHGYDIYITLGSSF
;
A
#
# COMPACT_ATOMS: atom_id res chain seq x y z
N GLY A 1 2.49 -22.99 7.65
CA GLY A 1 2.51 -23.35 6.21
C GLY A 1 3.59 -22.53 5.55
N LEU A 2 4.56 -23.18 4.91
CA LEU A 2 5.58 -22.49 4.14
C LEU A 2 5.00 -22.14 2.76
N ASN A 3 4.79 -20.86 2.49
CA ASN A 3 4.61 -20.40 1.12
C ASN A 3 5.99 -20.45 0.45
N SER A 4 6.21 -21.40 -0.45
CA SER A 4 7.41 -21.40 -1.29
C SER A 4 7.27 -20.28 -2.31
N PRO A 5 8.19 -19.31 -2.38
CA PRO A 5 8.19 -18.36 -3.48
C PRO A 5 8.51 -19.12 -4.78
N PHE A 6 7.73 -18.87 -5.82
CA PHE A 6 8.00 -19.34 -7.17
C PHE A 6 9.05 -18.41 -7.79
N ASN A 7 10.26 -18.91 -8.00
CA ASN A 7 11.36 -18.12 -8.57
C ASN A 7 11.43 -18.38 -10.09
N ILE A 8 11.21 -17.35 -10.90
CA ILE A 8 11.24 -17.40 -12.36
C ILE A 8 12.44 -16.57 -12.81
N GLU A 9 13.55 -17.21 -13.15
CA GLU A 9 14.74 -16.54 -13.69
C GLU A 9 14.65 -16.44 -15.22
N HIS A 10 14.04 -15.38 -15.74
CA HIS A 10 13.96 -15.15 -17.18
C HIS A 10 14.54 -13.78 -17.54
N SER A 11 15.60 -13.78 -18.34
CA SER A 11 16.22 -12.56 -18.87
C SER A 11 15.55 -12.13 -20.17
N LEU A 12 15.20 -10.85 -20.28
CA LEU A 12 14.69 -10.24 -21.50
C LEU A 12 15.80 -9.37 -22.09
N LYS A 13 16.34 -9.81 -23.23
CA LYS A 13 17.43 -9.11 -23.94
C LYS A 13 16.83 -8.25 -25.06
N LEU A 14 16.97 -6.93 -24.94
CA LEU A 14 16.51 -5.96 -25.93
C LEU A 14 17.73 -5.16 -26.44
N GLY A 15 18.44 -5.70 -27.44
CA GLY A 15 19.68 -5.10 -27.92
C GLY A 15 20.80 -5.14 -26.84
N PRO A 16 21.51 -4.02 -26.56
CA PRO A 16 22.52 -3.98 -25.50
C PRO A 16 21.90 -3.94 -24.08
N LEU A 17 20.58 -3.79 -23.97
CA LEU A 17 19.87 -3.69 -22.70
C LEU A 17 19.50 -5.10 -22.23
N SER A 18 20.00 -5.49 -21.06
CA SER A 18 19.61 -6.73 -20.39
C SER A 18 18.82 -6.39 -19.12
N ILE A 19 17.54 -6.75 -19.12
CA ILE A 19 16.66 -6.66 -17.96
C ILE A 19 16.41 -8.08 -17.48
N PHE A 20 16.72 -8.33 -16.21
CA PHE A 20 16.49 -9.61 -15.57
C PHE A 20 15.27 -9.49 -14.69
N LEU A 21 14.27 -10.35 -14.90
CA LEU A 21 13.23 -10.56 -13.91
C LEU A 21 13.83 -11.44 -12.81
N GLU A 22 14.01 -10.87 -11.63
CA GLU A 22 14.57 -11.59 -10.47
C GLU A 22 13.47 -12.31 -9.70
N ARG A 23 12.28 -11.69 -9.60
CA ARG A 23 11.16 -12.25 -8.84
C ARG A 23 9.83 -11.75 -9.38
N LEU A 24 8.86 -12.66 -9.44
CA LEU A 24 7.46 -12.34 -9.67
C LEU A 24 6.64 -12.92 -8.52
N SER A 25 5.87 -12.08 -7.84
CA SER A 25 5.04 -12.49 -6.70
C SER A 25 3.69 -11.79 -6.73
N GLY A 26 2.64 -12.48 -6.30
CA GLY A 26 1.32 -11.89 -6.12
C GLY A 26 0.81 -12.07 -4.69
N ALA A 27 -0.07 -11.18 -4.27
CA ALA A 27 -0.73 -11.25 -2.98
C ALA A 27 -2.21 -10.84 -3.09
N PHE A 28 -3.05 -11.45 -2.26
CA PHE A 28 -4.39 -10.95 -1.95
C PHE A 28 -4.33 -10.36 -0.55
N PHE A 29 -4.99 -9.23 -0.33
CA PHE A 29 -4.96 -8.53 0.95
C PHE A 29 -6.35 -8.06 1.36
N PHE A 30 -6.50 -7.90 2.68
CA PHE A 30 -7.62 -7.24 3.33
C PHE A 30 -7.03 -6.28 4.35
N ASP A 31 -7.37 -5.00 4.21
CA ASP A 31 -6.77 -3.94 5.03
C ASP A 31 -7.86 -3.15 5.77
N ILE A 32 -7.51 -2.64 6.94
CA ILE A 32 -8.33 -1.73 7.74
C ILE A 32 -7.46 -0.60 8.27
N GLY A 33 -7.92 0.64 8.16
CA GLY A 33 -7.18 1.82 8.58
C GLY A 33 -8.09 2.99 8.92
N ASN A 34 -7.60 3.90 9.76
CA ASN A 34 -8.27 5.15 10.10
C ASN A 34 -7.22 6.27 10.08
N ALA A 35 -7.62 7.44 9.60
CA ALA A 35 -6.86 8.68 9.72
C ALA A 35 -7.66 9.63 10.62
N TRP A 36 -7.10 10.01 11.77
CA TRP A 36 -7.72 10.93 12.71
C TRP A 36 -6.91 12.24 12.79
N GLU A 37 -7.61 13.34 13.04
CA GLU A 37 -7.03 14.66 13.31
C GLU A 37 -7.48 15.09 14.71
N SER A 38 -6.56 15.59 15.55
CA SER A 38 -6.90 16.15 16.87
C SER A 38 -7.13 17.64 16.71
N SER A 39 -8.37 18.08 16.95
CA SER A 39 -8.73 19.48 16.93
C SER A 39 -8.14 20.22 18.14
N SER A 40 -6.86 20.58 18.09
CA SER A 40 -6.25 21.45 19.11
C SER A 40 -6.99 22.80 19.17
N SER A 41 -7.93 22.89 20.10
CA SER A 41 -8.76 24.06 20.34
C SER A 41 -7.88 25.16 20.92
N SER A 42 -7.20 25.89 20.04
CA SER A 42 -6.40 27.07 20.37
C SER A 42 -7.34 28.24 20.66
N SER A 43 -7.96 28.26 21.84
CA SER A 43 -8.47 29.49 22.46
C SER A 43 -8.81 29.28 23.94
N GLY A 44 -7.98 29.90 24.79
CA GLY A 44 -8.32 30.44 26.10
C GLY A 44 -9.26 29.66 27.01
N ASN A 45 -8.69 29.04 28.04
CA ASN A 45 -9.23 29.04 29.40
C ASN A 45 -10.67 28.51 29.60
N SER A 46 -10.94 27.26 29.21
CA SER A 46 -11.79 26.33 29.98
C SER A 46 -11.67 24.93 29.37
N VAL A 47 -11.14 23.96 30.12
CA VAL A 47 -11.19 22.54 29.71
C VAL A 47 -12.64 22.10 29.74
N ASN A 48 -13.27 22.02 28.58
CA ASN A 48 -14.64 21.55 28.43
C ASN A 48 -14.57 20.02 28.26
N ILE A 49 -14.82 19.27 29.35
CA ILE A 49 -14.69 17.79 29.42
C ILE A 49 -15.51 17.09 28.31
N ASN A 50 -16.60 17.70 27.85
CA ASN A 50 -17.41 17.20 26.75
C ASN A 50 -16.70 17.26 25.39
N ALA A 51 -15.79 18.21 25.18
CA ALA A 51 -14.99 18.30 23.96
C ALA A 51 -13.93 17.19 23.91
N GLU A 52 -13.26 16.91 25.03
CA GLU A 52 -12.25 15.85 25.14
C GLU A 52 -12.87 14.45 24.93
N ILE A 53 -14.04 14.18 25.52
CA ILE A 53 -14.77 12.91 25.31
C ILE A 53 -15.22 12.76 23.84
N ASN A 54 -15.61 13.85 23.18
CA ASN A 54 -15.99 13.83 21.77
C ASN A 54 -14.79 13.61 20.84
N GLU A 55 -13.61 14.14 21.16
CA GLU A 55 -12.35 13.84 20.43
C GLU A 55 -11.90 12.39 20.62
N ILE A 56 -11.99 11.85 21.84
CA ILE A 56 -11.70 10.42 22.05
C ILE A 56 -12.65 9.55 21.22
N ASN A 57 -13.93 9.92 21.13
CA ASN A 57 -14.91 9.21 20.31
C ASN A 57 -14.69 9.40 18.80
N SER A 58 -14.07 10.49 18.33
CA SER A 58 -13.82 10.69 16.89
C SER A 58 -12.68 9.82 16.36
N ILE A 59 -11.67 9.51 17.19
CA ILE A 59 -10.56 8.60 16.82
C ILE A 59 -11.08 7.21 16.42
N TRP A 60 -12.21 6.77 16.99
CA TRP A 60 -12.75 5.43 16.75
C TRP A 60 -13.84 5.34 15.68
N GLN A 61 -14.23 6.45 15.03
CA GLN A 61 -15.46 6.49 14.22
C GLN A 61 -15.29 6.37 12.70
N ASP A 62 -14.08 6.49 12.14
CA ASP A 62 -13.90 6.56 10.67
C ASP A 62 -12.98 5.47 10.09
N PHE A 63 -13.09 4.24 10.58
CA PHE A 63 -12.32 3.14 9.99
C PHE A 63 -12.79 2.82 8.56
N LYS A 64 -11.83 2.80 7.64
CA LYS A 64 -12.01 2.35 6.27
C LYS A 64 -11.43 0.95 6.12
N SER A 65 -12.14 0.07 5.42
CA SER A 65 -11.63 -1.26 5.09
C SER A 65 -11.68 -1.52 3.60
N SER A 66 -10.76 -2.37 3.13
CA SER A 66 -10.63 -2.70 1.71
C SER A 66 -10.21 -4.15 1.50
N ILE A 67 -10.47 -4.65 0.31
CA ILE A 67 -9.94 -5.93 -0.19
C ILE A 67 -9.26 -5.68 -1.53
N GLY A 68 -8.15 -6.35 -1.80
CA GLY A 68 -7.43 -6.17 -3.05
C GLY A 68 -6.50 -7.30 -3.42
N ALA A 69 -5.86 -7.12 -4.55
CA ALA A 69 -4.82 -8.00 -5.06
C ALA A 69 -3.70 -7.16 -5.67
N GLU A 70 -2.46 -7.62 -5.53
CA GLU A 70 -1.29 -7.02 -6.16
C GLU A 70 -0.42 -8.06 -6.85
N LEU A 71 0.25 -7.63 -7.92
CA LEU A 71 1.34 -8.31 -8.60
C LEU A 71 2.58 -7.43 -8.48
N LYS A 72 3.68 -8.01 -8.00
CA LYS A 72 4.97 -7.37 -7.83
C LYS A 72 6.00 -8.10 -8.68
N ALA A 73 6.72 -7.34 -9.51
CA ALA A 73 7.83 -7.81 -10.31
C ALA A 73 9.09 -7.02 -9.92
N ASP A 74 10.12 -7.74 -9.50
CA ASP A 74 11.43 -7.18 -9.18
C ASP A 74 12.39 -7.50 -10.33
N PHE A 75 13.05 -6.45 -10.80
CA PHE A 75 13.93 -6.48 -11.94
C PHE A 75 15.31 -5.97 -11.57
N ASN A 76 16.29 -6.37 -12.38
CA ASN A 76 17.62 -5.81 -12.32
C ASN A 76 18.12 -5.49 -13.72
N TYR A 77 18.54 -4.25 -13.91
CA TYR A 77 19.10 -3.78 -15.16
C TYR A 77 20.63 -3.92 -15.13
N GLN A 78 21.16 -4.70 -16.07
CA GLN A 78 22.60 -4.98 -16.19
C GLN A 78 23.27 -5.44 -14.86
N TYR A 79 22.51 -6.05 -13.95
CA TYR A 79 22.93 -6.55 -12.64
C TYR A 79 23.23 -5.48 -11.55
N ASP A 80 23.26 -4.19 -11.91
CA ASP A 80 23.68 -3.11 -10.99
C ASP A 80 22.55 -2.13 -10.61
N LEU A 81 21.39 -2.20 -11.26
CA LEU A 81 20.30 -1.25 -11.05
C LEU A 81 18.97 -1.99 -10.79
N PRO A 82 18.69 -2.34 -9.53
CA PRO A 82 17.46 -3.03 -9.16
C PRO A 82 16.27 -2.06 -9.12
N PHE A 83 15.15 -2.48 -9.71
CA PHE A 83 13.90 -1.73 -9.68
C PHE A 83 12.70 -2.66 -9.56
N THR A 84 11.63 -2.16 -8.95
CA THR A 84 10.41 -2.91 -8.70
C THR A 84 9.25 -2.23 -9.40
N ILE A 85 8.41 -3.03 -10.06
CA ILE A 85 7.10 -2.64 -10.55
C ILE A 85 6.04 -3.37 -9.70
N ARG A 86 5.06 -2.62 -9.19
CA ARG A 86 3.86 -3.20 -8.56
C ARG A 86 2.62 -2.72 -9.30
N LEU A 87 1.73 -3.64 -9.60
CA LEU A 87 0.41 -3.37 -10.16
C LEU A 87 -0.62 -3.97 -9.21
N GLY A 88 -1.54 -3.16 -8.71
CA GLY A 88 -2.57 -3.63 -7.80
C GLY A 88 -3.93 -3.04 -8.11
N ALA A 89 -4.95 -3.73 -7.60
CA ALA A 89 -6.32 -3.26 -7.61
C ALA A 89 -6.95 -3.51 -6.24
N ALA A 90 -7.64 -2.50 -5.70
CA ALA A 90 -8.32 -2.59 -4.41
C ALA A 90 -9.75 -2.07 -4.52
N LYS A 91 -10.63 -2.58 -3.66
CA LYS A 91 -12.02 -2.14 -3.52
C LYS A 91 -12.28 -1.74 -2.08
N ALA A 92 -12.78 -0.52 -1.87
CA ALA A 92 -13.28 -0.11 -0.56
C ALA A 92 -14.55 -0.92 -0.20
N LEU A 93 -14.63 -1.37 1.04
CA LEU A 93 -15.77 -2.12 1.56
C LEU A 93 -16.76 -1.23 2.32
N THR A 94 -16.25 -0.15 2.91
CA THR A 94 -17.03 0.81 3.73
C THR A 94 -17.28 2.14 3.03
N ASP A 95 -16.87 2.29 1.77
CA ASP A 95 -17.07 3.49 0.97
C ASP A 95 -17.58 3.10 -0.44
N PRO A 96 -18.62 3.73 -1.00
CA PRO A 96 -19.18 3.37 -2.32
C PRO A 96 -18.26 3.67 -3.51
N HIS A 97 -17.11 4.31 -3.32
CA HIS A 97 -16.13 4.52 -4.37
C HIS A 97 -15.53 3.18 -4.83
N GLY A 98 -15.52 2.95 -6.15
CA GLY A 98 -15.42 1.64 -6.79
C GLY A 98 -14.09 0.88 -6.63
N TYR A 99 -13.54 0.42 -7.76
CA TYR A 99 -12.24 -0.25 -7.78
C TYR A 99 -11.16 0.76 -8.13
N ASP A 100 -10.12 0.86 -7.31
CA ASP A 100 -8.94 1.66 -7.59
C ASP A 100 -7.84 0.76 -8.14
N ILE A 101 -7.30 1.12 -9.31
CA ILE A 101 -6.14 0.45 -9.93
C ILE A 101 -4.94 1.36 -9.73
N TYR A 102 -3.85 0.81 -9.22
CA TYR A 102 -2.61 1.56 -8.98
C TYR A 102 -1.40 0.86 -9.56
N ILE A 103 -0.40 1.66 -9.94
CA ILE A 103 0.92 1.22 -10.36
C ILE A 103 1.98 1.96 -9.56
N THR A 104 2.96 1.22 -9.05
CA THR A 104 4.09 1.76 -8.30
C THR A 104 5.39 1.35 -8.98
N LEU A 105 6.26 2.33 -9.23
CA LEU A 105 7.64 2.12 -9.67
C LEU A 105 8.57 2.60 -8.56
N GLY A 106 9.51 1.76 -8.14
CA GLY A 106 10.49 2.13 -7.12
C GLY A 106 11.85 1.51 -7.40
N SER A 107 12.92 2.14 -6.90
CA SER A 107 14.24 1.52 -6.81
C SER A 107 14.30 0.62 -5.59
N SER A 108 14.86 -0.59 -5.72
CA SER A 108 15.15 -1.44 -4.56
C SER A 108 16.46 -0.98 -3.91
N PHE A 109 16.51 -0.90 -2.59
CA PHE A 109 17.73 -0.60 -1.82
C PHE A 109 18.13 -1.78 -0.93
#